data_AF-A0A815YQS7-F1
#
_entry.id   AF-A0A815YQS7-F1
#
_cell.length_a   1.000
_cell.length_b   1.000
_cell.length_c   1.000
_cell.angle_alpha   90.00
_cell.angle_beta   90.00
_cell.angle_gamma   90.00
#
_symmetry.space_group_name_H-M   'P 1'
#
loop_
_entity.id
_entity.type
_entity.pdbx_description
1 polymer ?
#
loop_
_entity_poly.entity_id
_entity_poly.type
_entity_poly.pdbx_seq_one_letter_code
_entity_poly.pdbx_strand_id
1 'polypeptide(L)'
;MSSNSVSSEDNVSPPRGAKKKMTWKELVKEQADKDNLKGATCAVYSENGDDTVNKETQCICGRLARQHSFIGQPKTKFRNAQRWIPQLAIEVDVTHYGQLENGARFIRCDTENDTFKTLVEIIVKDVSTEPKLLVSCYGGAGYFTMTDDLEREFMSGIGQVAATKDVWILTTGLNSGVSGLIAEGVHRNILLSEDIWKPIVIGMSHWGTISEGTRQYLKKQALESQSTTSQDSVPSLDENDTKALDKYHTHFLLLDDGRLNHYLNDDPRSEFVKATCGQTHCHAVTIIVEGGLNTLEVIQNDLNAQRPIVIVHGSGRLATVLGNLLEKAGKTATIT
;
A
#
# COMPACT_ATOMS: atom_id res chain seq x y z
N MET A 1 -9.76 56.33 -26.77
CA MET A 1 -8.41 55.75 -26.91
C MET A 1 -8.01 55.27 -25.52
N SER A 2 -8.30 54.00 -25.24
CA SER A 2 -8.16 53.41 -23.92
C SER A 2 -7.04 52.38 -23.99
N SER A 3 -5.94 52.65 -23.28
CA SER A 3 -4.75 51.81 -23.23
C SER A 3 -4.95 50.65 -22.27
N ASN A 4 -4.94 49.43 -22.80
CA ASN A 4 -4.84 48.19 -22.03
C ASN A 4 -3.39 47.96 -21.58
N SER A 5 -3.17 47.89 -20.27
CA SER A 5 -1.94 47.37 -19.67
C SER A 5 -2.09 45.88 -19.41
N VAL A 6 -1.38 45.05 -20.18
CA VAL A 6 -1.20 43.62 -19.91
C VAL A 6 -0.09 43.46 -18.87
N SER A 7 -0.44 42.96 -17.69
CA SER A 7 0.52 42.52 -16.67
C SER A 7 1.19 41.23 -17.13
N SER A 8 2.46 41.29 -17.47
CA SER A 8 3.31 40.13 -17.75
C SER A 8 3.53 39.32 -16.46
N GLU A 9 3.18 38.04 -16.49
CA GLU A 9 3.54 37.07 -15.45
C GLU A 9 5.06 36.95 -15.37
N ASP A 10 5.59 37.20 -14.17
CA ASP A 10 7.00 37.10 -13.85
C ASP A 10 7.46 35.65 -14.02
N ASN A 11 8.23 35.42 -15.08
CA ASN A 11 8.94 34.18 -15.37
C ASN A 11 10.16 34.08 -14.43
N VAL A 12 9.92 33.79 -13.15
CA VAL A 12 10.99 33.61 -12.15
C VAL A 12 11.73 32.31 -12.44
N SER A 13 12.90 32.44 -13.05
CA SER A 13 13.84 31.32 -13.22
C SER A 13 14.27 30.80 -11.84
N PRO A 14 14.35 29.47 -11.63
CA PRO A 14 14.74 28.91 -10.34
C PRO A 14 16.19 29.32 -9.99
N PRO A 15 16.50 29.50 -8.69
CA PRO A 15 17.82 29.93 -8.24
C PRO A 15 18.90 28.95 -8.70
N ARG A 16 20.00 29.49 -9.26
CA ARG A 16 21.18 28.71 -9.68
C ARG A 16 21.72 27.91 -8.49
N GLY A 17 21.61 26.58 -8.57
CA GLY A 17 22.16 25.65 -7.57
C GLY A 17 21.15 24.71 -6.93
N ALA A 18 19.84 24.89 -7.14
CA ALA A 18 18.86 23.92 -6.67
C ALA A 18 18.96 22.62 -7.51
N LYS A 19 19.38 21.51 -6.87
CA LYS A 19 19.32 20.18 -7.50
C LYS A 19 17.86 19.90 -7.87
N LYS A 20 17.62 19.55 -9.13
CA LYS A 20 16.29 19.13 -9.61
C LYS A 20 15.80 17.98 -8.72
N LYS A 21 14.59 18.11 -8.15
CA LYS A 21 13.95 17.02 -7.40
C LYS A 21 13.78 15.83 -8.34
N MET A 22 14.24 14.66 -7.91
CA MET A 22 14.10 13.43 -8.69
C MET A 22 12.62 13.08 -8.84
N THR A 23 12.26 12.60 -10.02
CA THR A 23 10.95 12.00 -10.28
C THR A 23 10.84 10.65 -9.57
N TRP A 24 9.61 10.19 -9.31
CA TRP A 24 9.37 8.85 -8.75
C TRP A 24 10.12 7.75 -9.53
N LYS A 25 10.12 7.83 -10.86
CA LYS A 25 10.82 6.89 -11.73
C LYS A 25 12.34 6.88 -11.51
N GLU A 26 12.94 8.07 -11.40
CA GLU A 26 14.38 8.19 -11.15
C GLU A 26 14.73 7.66 -9.76
N LEU A 27 13.90 7.93 -8.75
CA LEU A 27 14.10 7.42 -7.38
C LEU A 27 14.05 5.90 -7.32
N VAL A 28 13.03 5.28 -7.94
CA VAL A 28 12.90 3.82 -7.94
C VAL A 28 14.07 3.16 -8.67
N LYS A 29 14.51 3.72 -9.81
CA LYS A 29 15.67 3.18 -10.55
C LYS A 29 16.96 3.27 -9.73
N GLU A 30 17.27 4.46 -9.19
CA GLU A 30 18.46 4.66 -8.37
C GLU A 30 18.50 3.67 -7.21
N GLN A 31 17.38 3.51 -6.51
CA GLN A 31 17.34 2.65 -5.34
C GLN A 31 17.30 1.16 -5.69
N ALA A 32 16.69 0.78 -6.81
CA ALA A 32 16.72 -0.61 -7.28
C ALA A 32 18.14 -1.06 -7.65
N ASP A 33 18.93 -0.18 -8.26
CA ASP A 33 20.33 -0.46 -8.58
C ASP A 33 21.21 -0.47 -7.32
N LYS A 34 20.98 0.49 -6.41
CA LYS A 34 21.80 0.68 -5.20
C LYS A 34 21.59 -0.43 -4.17
N ASP A 35 20.33 -0.76 -3.87
CA ASP A 35 19.97 -1.67 -2.77
C ASP A 35 19.56 -3.06 -3.26
N ASN A 36 19.71 -3.33 -4.57
CA ASN A 36 19.28 -4.57 -5.20
C ASN A 36 17.80 -4.87 -4.96
N LEU A 37 16.93 -3.85 -5.07
CA LEU A 37 15.48 -4.04 -4.96
C LEU A 37 14.99 -4.89 -6.12
N LYS A 38 14.30 -5.99 -5.82
CA LYS A 38 13.77 -6.93 -6.81
C LYS A 38 12.27 -7.02 -6.75
N GLY A 39 11.68 -7.54 -7.82
CA GLY A 39 10.32 -8.05 -7.84
C GLY A 39 10.33 -9.58 -7.80
N ALA A 40 9.19 -10.17 -7.47
CA ALA A 40 9.00 -11.61 -7.52
C ALA A 40 8.03 -12.02 -8.63
N THR A 41 8.28 -13.17 -9.25
CA THR A 41 7.31 -13.85 -10.13
C THR A 41 7.48 -15.35 -10.03
N CYS A 42 6.43 -16.13 -10.30
CA CYS A 42 6.55 -17.59 -10.34
C CYS A 42 7.33 -18.06 -11.58
N ALA A 43 8.41 -18.84 -11.36
CA ALA A 43 9.29 -19.40 -12.38
C ALA A 43 8.79 -20.70 -12.99
N VAL A 44 8.33 -21.56 -12.08
CA VAL A 44 8.19 -22.97 -12.33
C VAL A 44 6.72 -23.23 -12.43
N TYR A 45 6.29 -23.61 -13.61
CA TYR A 45 5.03 -24.29 -13.72
C TYR A 45 5.17 -25.64 -13.00
N SER A 46 4.51 -25.79 -11.85
CA SER A 46 4.38 -27.06 -11.14
C SER A 46 2.89 -27.32 -10.99
N GLU A 47 2.43 -28.38 -11.65
CA GLU A 47 1.03 -28.81 -11.63
C GLU A 47 0.58 -29.01 -10.18
N ASN A 48 -0.53 -28.37 -9.83
CA ASN A 48 -1.26 -28.77 -8.64
C ASN A 48 -1.88 -30.14 -8.96
N GLY A 49 -1.54 -31.19 -8.21
CA GLY A 49 -1.92 -32.58 -8.49
C GLY A 49 -3.42 -32.91 -8.35
N ASP A 50 -4.29 -31.94 -8.66
CA ASP A 50 -5.74 -32.07 -8.61
C ASP A 50 -6.26 -32.38 -10.03
N ASP A 51 -6.24 -33.67 -10.38
CA ASP A 51 -6.68 -34.24 -11.67
C ASP A 51 -8.20 -34.10 -11.86
N THR A 52 -8.67 -32.87 -12.06
CA THR A 52 -10.04 -32.62 -12.55
C THR A 52 -10.01 -32.27 -14.03
N VAL A 53 -10.45 -33.25 -14.82
CA VAL A 53 -10.60 -33.20 -16.28
C VAL A 53 -11.25 -31.88 -16.73
N ASN A 54 -10.61 -31.18 -17.68
CA ASN A 54 -11.09 -29.98 -18.41
C ASN A 54 -10.98 -28.57 -17.78
N LYS A 55 -10.06 -28.30 -16.84
CA LYS A 55 -9.61 -26.92 -16.56
C LYS A 55 -8.14 -26.76 -16.97
N GLU A 56 -7.79 -25.62 -17.58
CA GLU A 56 -6.37 -25.24 -17.78
C GLU A 56 -5.63 -25.50 -16.46
N THR A 57 -4.60 -26.34 -16.50
CA THR A 57 -3.95 -26.87 -15.31
C THR A 57 -3.30 -25.72 -14.52
N GLN A 58 -3.81 -25.46 -13.32
CA GLN A 58 -3.38 -24.36 -12.46
C GLN A 58 -2.09 -24.75 -11.72
N CYS A 59 -1.10 -23.85 -11.72
CA CYS A 59 0.13 -24.02 -10.96
C CYS A 59 -0.13 -23.84 -9.45
N ILE A 60 0.70 -24.44 -8.60
CA ILE A 60 0.73 -24.23 -7.14
C ILE A 60 0.85 -22.74 -6.72
N CYS A 61 1.31 -21.85 -7.61
CA CYS A 61 1.36 -20.42 -7.39
C CYS A 61 0.02 -19.71 -7.63
N GLY A 62 -1.00 -20.42 -8.11
CA GLY A 62 -2.33 -19.88 -8.44
C GLY A 62 -2.48 -19.37 -9.88
N ARG A 63 -1.40 -19.30 -10.68
CA ARG A 63 -1.45 -18.90 -12.10
C ARG A 63 -1.80 -20.08 -13.01
N LEU A 64 -2.45 -19.78 -14.13
CA LEU A 64 -2.59 -20.68 -15.26
C LEU A 64 -1.23 -20.84 -15.96
N ALA A 65 -0.98 -21.95 -16.65
CA ALA A 65 0.28 -22.18 -17.37
C ALA A 65 0.65 -20.99 -18.28
N ARG A 66 -0.32 -20.47 -19.03
CA ARG A 66 -0.17 -19.30 -19.92
C ARG A 66 0.15 -17.97 -19.23
N GLN A 67 -0.05 -17.87 -17.92
CA GLN A 67 0.20 -16.65 -17.13
C GLN A 67 1.59 -16.61 -16.50
N HIS A 68 2.43 -17.63 -16.71
CA HIS A 68 3.80 -17.66 -16.21
C HIS A 68 4.71 -16.80 -17.10
N SER A 69 5.65 -16.09 -16.45
CA SER A 69 6.77 -15.44 -17.13
C SER A 69 8.01 -16.28 -16.88
N PHE A 70 8.69 -16.72 -17.94
CA PHE A 70 9.93 -17.50 -17.84
C PHE A 70 11.19 -16.61 -17.75
N ILE A 71 11.01 -15.34 -17.38
CA ILE A 71 12.10 -14.35 -17.33
C ILE A 71 12.66 -14.27 -15.90
N GLY A 72 13.98 -14.39 -15.78
CA GLY A 72 14.77 -14.17 -14.56
C GLY A 72 15.45 -15.44 -14.03
N GLN A 73 16.12 -15.32 -12.87
CA GLN A 73 16.87 -16.43 -12.27
C GLN A 73 16.12 -17.07 -11.10
N PRO A 74 15.92 -18.40 -11.09
CA PRO A 74 15.23 -19.07 -9.99
C PRO A 74 16.08 -18.99 -8.72
N LYS A 75 15.46 -18.66 -7.58
CA LYS A 75 16.14 -18.62 -6.27
C LYS A 75 16.72 -19.97 -5.86
N THR A 76 16.15 -21.07 -6.37
CA THR A 76 16.60 -22.43 -6.08
C THR A 76 16.54 -23.36 -7.28
N LYS A 77 17.28 -24.49 -7.20
CA LYS A 77 17.18 -25.59 -8.17
C LYS A 77 16.01 -26.54 -7.89
N PHE A 78 15.16 -26.26 -6.89
CA PHE A 78 14.05 -27.13 -6.52
C PHE A 78 12.97 -27.07 -7.59
N ARG A 79 12.74 -28.20 -8.29
CA ARG A 79 11.76 -28.28 -9.39
C ARG A 79 10.45 -28.98 -9.01
N ASN A 80 10.45 -29.78 -7.95
CA ASN A 80 9.34 -30.68 -7.60
C ASN A 80 8.80 -30.38 -6.20
N ALA A 81 8.32 -29.17 -5.97
CA ALA A 81 7.70 -28.82 -4.70
C ALA A 81 6.19 -29.13 -4.75
N GLN A 82 5.71 -29.94 -3.82
CA GLN A 82 4.27 -30.24 -3.68
C GLN A 82 3.47 -29.09 -3.04
N ARG A 83 4.15 -28.10 -2.48
CA ARG A 83 3.56 -26.90 -1.86
C ARG A 83 4.37 -25.67 -2.26
N TRP A 84 3.69 -24.53 -2.42
CA TRP A 84 4.38 -23.27 -2.63
C TRP A 84 5.26 -22.88 -1.43
N ILE A 85 6.51 -22.54 -1.72
CA ILE A 85 7.44 -21.89 -0.79
C ILE A 85 8.05 -20.65 -1.50
N PRO A 86 8.37 -19.55 -0.79
CA PRO A 86 8.93 -18.32 -1.39
C PRO A 86 10.17 -18.57 -2.25
N GLN A 87 10.95 -19.61 -1.93
CA GLN A 87 12.14 -20.05 -2.67
C GLN A 87 11.86 -20.59 -4.09
N LEU A 88 10.59 -20.76 -4.46
CA LEU A 88 10.16 -21.09 -5.83
C LEU A 88 9.91 -19.85 -6.70
N ALA A 89 9.90 -18.65 -6.11
CA ALA A 89 9.84 -17.41 -6.87
C ALA A 89 11.17 -17.18 -7.63
N ILE A 90 11.07 -16.53 -8.78
CA ILE A 90 12.17 -15.88 -9.49
C ILE A 90 12.30 -14.45 -8.96
N GLU A 91 13.53 -14.02 -8.73
CA GLU A 91 13.86 -12.60 -8.65
C GLU A 91 13.95 -12.01 -10.05
N VAL A 92 13.14 -10.97 -10.27
CA VAL A 92 13.16 -10.16 -11.49
C VAL A 92 13.46 -8.72 -11.13
N ASP A 93 13.91 -7.95 -12.10
CA ASP A 93 14.04 -6.52 -11.90
C ASP A 93 12.67 -5.88 -11.63
N VAL A 94 12.66 -4.83 -10.81
CA VAL A 94 11.47 -4.03 -10.54
C VAL A 94 11.05 -3.35 -11.83
N THR A 95 9.95 -3.83 -12.40
CA THR A 95 9.46 -3.41 -13.72
C THR A 95 8.10 -2.73 -13.67
N HIS A 96 7.37 -2.86 -12.56
CA HIS A 96 6.01 -2.32 -12.41
C HIS A 96 6.00 -1.21 -11.36
N TYR A 97 6.33 -0.01 -11.80
CA TYR A 97 6.33 1.19 -10.98
C TYR A 97 6.00 2.39 -11.87
N GLY A 98 5.43 3.43 -11.28
CA GLY A 98 5.00 4.60 -12.03
C GLY A 98 4.10 5.52 -11.22
N GLN A 99 3.44 6.43 -11.93
CA GLN A 99 2.46 7.35 -11.38
C GLN A 99 1.11 7.09 -12.05
N LEU A 100 0.03 7.06 -11.26
CA LEU A 100 -1.34 6.93 -11.73
C LEU A 100 -1.89 8.30 -12.16
N GLU A 101 -3.03 8.31 -12.84
CA GLU A 101 -3.68 9.53 -13.35
C GLU A 101 -4.04 10.54 -12.25
N ASN A 102 -4.42 10.05 -11.06
CA ASN A 102 -4.68 10.88 -9.88
C ASN A 102 -3.39 11.40 -9.19
N GLY A 103 -2.21 11.08 -9.74
CA GLY A 103 -0.91 11.47 -9.21
C GLY A 103 -0.35 10.52 -8.15
N ALA A 104 -1.06 9.45 -7.78
CA ALA A 104 -0.56 8.46 -6.82
C ALA A 104 0.62 7.68 -7.39
N ARG A 105 1.57 7.32 -6.54
CA ARG A 105 2.78 6.56 -6.93
C ARG A 105 2.58 5.10 -6.63
N PHE A 106 3.15 4.23 -7.45
CA PHE A 106 3.15 2.80 -7.15
C PHE A 106 4.49 2.14 -7.47
N ILE A 107 4.77 1.06 -6.75
CA ILE A 107 5.89 0.16 -6.98
C ILE A 107 5.49 -1.27 -6.61
N ARG A 108 5.83 -2.22 -7.48
CA ARG A 108 5.77 -3.66 -7.20
C ARG A 108 7.17 -4.19 -6.91
N CYS A 109 7.36 -4.83 -5.77
CA CYS A 109 8.63 -5.41 -5.34
C CYS A 109 8.39 -6.69 -4.53
N ASP A 110 9.45 -7.43 -4.24
CA ASP A 110 9.40 -8.59 -3.37
C ASP A 110 9.30 -8.21 -1.89
N THR A 111 9.49 -9.17 -1.00
CA THR A 111 9.47 -8.97 0.46
C THR A 111 10.78 -9.42 1.13
N GLU A 112 11.83 -9.61 0.34
CA GLU A 112 13.09 -10.17 0.81
C GLU A 112 14.12 -9.08 1.07
N ASN A 113 15.27 -9.48 1.63
CA ASN A 113 16.41 -8.58 1.87
C ASN A 113 15.99 -7.34 2.70
N ASP A 114 16.58 -6.18 2.39
CA ASP A 114 16.27 -4.90 3.04
C ASP A 114 15.14 -4.12 2.31
N THR A 115 14.27 -4.81 1.55
CA THR A 115 13.23 -4.16 0.72
C THR A 115 12.41 -3.12 1.47
N PHE A 116 11.95 -3.39 2.70
CA PHE A 116 11.17 -2.41 3.47
C PHE A 116 11.96 -1.14 3.82
N LYS A 117 13.25 -1.27 4.15
CA LYS A 117 14.13 -0.12 4.42
C LYS A 117 14.32 0.73 3.17
N THR A 118 14.53 0.08 2.03
CA THR A 118 14.62 0.71 0.71
C THR A 118 13.33 1.46 0.35
N LEU A 119 12.15 0.86 0.61
CA LEU A 119 10.85 1.50 0.35
C LEU A 119 10.65 2.75 1.20
N VAL A 120 11.04 2.73 2.48
CA VAL A 120 11.01 3.92 3.35
C VAL A 120 11.89 5.02 2.76
N GLU A 121 13.14 4.71 2.37
CA GLU A 121 14.05 5.69 1.76
C GLU A 121 13.47 6.31 0.48
N ILE A 122 12.84 5.51 -0.38
CA ILE A 122 12.19 6.00 -1.60
C ILE A 122 11.08 7.01 -1.28
N ILE A 123 10.19 6.69 -0.32
CA ILE A 123 9.08 7.58 0.06
C ILE A 123 9.61 8.85 0.74
N VAL A 124 10.57 8.75 1.66
CA VAL A 124 11.19 9.92 2.31
C VAL A 124 11.80 10.85 1.27
N LYS A 125 12.52 10.32 0.25
CA LYS A 125 13.06 11.13 -0.85
C LYS A 125 11.95 11.76 -1.69
N ASP A 126 10.90 11.01 -2.02
CA ASP A 126 9.78 11.50 -2.83
C ASP A 126 8.99 12.63 -2.14
N VAL A 127 8.66 12.48 -0.85
CA VAL A 127 7.92 13.50 -0.10
C VAL A 127 8.82 14.58 0.49
N SER A 128 10.13 14.32 0.54
CA SER A 128 11.17 15.19 1.09
C SER A 128 11.02 15.48 2.59
N THR A 129 10.31 14.62 3.32
CA THR A 129 10.16 14.67 4.78
C THR A 129 10.15 13.26 5.37
N GLU A 130 10.66 13.13 6.59
CA GLU A 130 10.52 11.90 7.39
C GLU A 130 9.24 11.96 8.23
N PRO A 131 8.56 10.82 8.46
CA PRO A 131 7.42 10.79 9.35
C PRO A 131 7.86 10.93 10.81
N LYS A 132 7.11 11.71 11.59
CA LYS A 132 7.20 11.72 13.06
C LYS A 132 6.21 10.75 13.69
N LEU A 133 5.12 10.45 12.99
CA LEU A 133 4.12 9.49 13.41
C LEU A 133 3.67 8.62 12.23
N LEU A 134 3.69 7.31 12.44
CA LEU A 134 3.02 6.33 11.61
C LEU A 134 1.71 5.90 12.26
N VAL A 135 0.64 5.95 11.49
CA VAL A 135 -0.68 5.48 11.90
C VAL A 135 -1.02 4.26 11.06
N SER A 136 -0.85 3.07 11.64
CA SER A 136 -1.11 1.81 10.93
C SER A 136 -2.52 1.31 11.23
N CYS A 137 -3.39 1.33 10.22
CA CYS A 137 -4.82 1.07 10.41
C CYS A 137 -5.21 -0.33 9.94
N TYR A 138 -5.67 -1.17 10.86
CA TYR A 138 -6.10 -2.55 10.59
C TYR A 138 -7.61 -2.70 10.77
N GLY A 139 -8.19 -3.62 10.00
CA GLY A 139 -9.61 -3.88 10.11
C GLY A 139 -10.17 -4.83 9.07
N GLY A 140 -11.50 -4.88 9.00
CA GLY A 140 -12.23 -5.72 8.04
C GLY A 140 -11.92 -5.33 6.59
N ALA A 141 -11.61 -6.32 5.76
CA ALA A 141 -11.37 -6.15 4.32
C ALA A 141 -12.66 -6.10 3.49
N GLY A 142 -13.79 -6.52 4.06
CA GLY A 142 -15.10 -6.45 3.43
C GLY A 142 -15.91 -5.26 3.95
N TYR A 143 -17.08 -5.03 3.35
CA TYR A 143 -18.05 -4.07 3.88
C TYR A 143 -18.45 -4.43 5.31
N PHE A 144 -18.58 -3.40 6.12
CA PHE A 144 -19.02 -3.47 7.50
C PHE A 144 -19.81 -2.20 7.80
N THR A 145 -20.54 -2.22 8.91
CA THR A 145 -21.33 -1.07 9.35
C THR A 145 -21.01 -0.76 10.80
N MET A 146 -21.07 0.53 11.14
CA MET A 146 -21.11 1.00 12.52
C MET A 146 -22.26 2.01 12.66
N THR A 147 -22.43 2.61 13.83
CA THR A 147 -23.42 3.68 13.97
C THR A 147 -22.99 4.92 13.19
N ASP A 148 -23.93 5.66 12.62
CA ASP A 148 -23.64 6.88 11.83
C ASP A 148 -22.80 7.90 12.62
N ASP A 149 -23.03 7.98 13.94
CA ASP A 149 -22.26 8.85 14.84
C ASP A 149 -20.81 8.40 14.96
N LEU A 150 -20.57 7.09 15.20
CA LEU A 150 -19.23 6.55 15.33
C LEU A 150 -18.46 6.64 14.02
N GLU A 151 -19.12 6.36 12.89
CA GLU A 151 -18.50 6.47 11.56
C GLU A 151 -18.07 7.91 11.29
N ARG A 152 -18.95 8.88 11.55
CA ARG A 152 -18.68 10.31 11.36
C ARG A 152 -17.54 10.79 12.26
N GLU A 153 -17.54 10.42 13.53
CA GLU A 153 -16.48 10.77 14.48
C GLU A 153 -15.14 10.16 14.07
N PHE A 154 -15.14 8.88 13.69
CA PHE A 154 -13.94 8.21 13.20
C PHE A 154 -13.38 8.88 11.94
N MET A 155 -14.23 9.14 10.94
CA MET A 155 -13.81 9.79 9.69
C MET A 155 -13.30 11.21 9.91
N SER A 156 -13.93 11.98 10.81
CA SER A 156 -13.44 13.31 11.17
C SER A 156 -12.07 13.24 11.84
N GLY A 157 -11.92 12.36 12.84
CA GLY A 157 -10.67 12.18 13.57
C GLY A 157 -9.53 11.73 12.66
N ILE A 158 -9.74 10.71 11.82
CA ILE A 158 -8.68 10.24 10.91
C ILE A 158 -8.32 11.29 9.86
N GLY A 159 -9.29 12.09 9.40
CA GLY A 159 -9.04 13.22 8.52
C GLY A 159 -8.14 14.28 9.18
N GLN A 160 -8.40 14.63 10.44
CA GLN A 160 -7.56 15.56 11.20
C GLN A 160 -6.14 15.02 11.44
N VAL A 161 -6.02 13.72 11.74
CA VAL A 161 -4.72 13.04 11.85
C VAL A 161 -3.95 13.11 10.53
N ALA A 162 -4.61 12.89 9.41
CA ALA A 162 -4.00 12.95 8.08
C ALA A 162 -3.53 14.35 7.67
N ALA A 163 -4.24 15.38 8.13
CA ALA A 163 -3.86 16.78 7.94
C ALA A 163 -2.65 17.20 8.76
N THR A 164 -2.28 16.42 9.79
CA THR A 164 -1.12 16.72 10.61
C THR A 164 0.16 16.49 9.81
N LYS A 165 1.03 17.51 9.79
CA LYS A 165 2.33 17.44 9.10
C LYS A 165 3.18 16.29 9.66
N ASP A 166 3.96 15.66 8.78
CA ASP A 166 4.88 14.56 9.11
C ASP A 166 4.15 13.31 9.68
N VAL A 167 2.84 13.15 9.41
CA VAL A 167 2.09 11.92 9.70
C VAL A 167 1.89 11.11 8.43
N TRP A 168 2.20 9.81 8.50
CA TRP A 168 1.94 8.86 7.43
C TRP A 168 0.89 7.83 7.89
N ILE A 169 -0.14 7.61 7.07
CA ILE A 169 -1.19 6.63 7.33
C ILE A 169 -0.96 5.38 6.49
N LEU A 170 -0.94 4.21 7.11
CA LEU A 170 -0.81 2.92 6.44
C LEU A 170 -2.14 2.18 6.44
N THR A 171 -2.58 1.71 5.28
CA THR A 171 -3.77 0.86 5.11
C THR A 171 -3.46 -0.28 4.14
N THR A 172 -4.46 -1.09 3.77
CA THR A 172 -4.31 -2.05 2.67
C THR A 172 -4.25 -1.39 1.29
N GLY A 173 -4.73 -0.15 1.14
CA GLY A 173 -4.82 0.55 -0.15
C GLY A 173 -5.95 0.08 -1.05
N LEU A 174 -6.84 -0.79 -0.56
CA LEU A 174 -7.97 -1.31 -1.31
C LEU A 174 -9.19 -0.40 -1.14
N ASN A 175 -10.02 -0.35 -2.19
CA ASN A 175 -11.28 0.38 -2.23
C ASN A 175 -12.42 -0.36 -1.51
N SER A 176 -12.14 -0.90 -0.32
CA SER A 176 -13.11 -1.65 0.46
C SER A 176 -12.80 -1.66 1.94
N GLY A 177 -13.84 -1.96 2.73
CA GLY A 177 -13.77 -2.09 4.17
C GLY A 177 -13.15 -0.87 4.85
N VAL A 178 -12.31 -1.13 5.85
CA VAL A 178 -11.68 -0.07 6.66
C VAL A 178 -10.73 0.80 5.86
N SER A 179 -10.07 0.24 4.85
CA SER A 179 -9.15 0.98 3.96
C SER A 179 -9.88 2.06 3.18
N GLY A 180 -11.02 1.71 2.55
CA GLY A 180 -11.87 2.68 1.85
C GLY A 180 -12.48 3.73 2.78
N LEU A 181 -12.95 3.33 3.96
CA LEU A 181 -13.50 4.26 4.95
C LEU A 181 -12.49 5.34 5.39
N ILE A 182 -11.25 4.93 5.64
CA ILE A 182 -10.17 5.85 5.99
C ILE A 182 -9.87 6.80 4.83
N ALA A 183 -9.77 6.27 3.62
CA ALA A 183 -9.45 7.07 2.45
C ALA A 183 -10.51 8.16 2.19
N GLU A 184 -11.79 7.82 2.35
CA GLU A 184 -12.90 8.77 2.29
C GLU A 184 -12.81 9.81 3.42
N GLY A 185 -12.50 9.41 4.66
CA GLY A 185 -12.31 10.34 5.79
C GLY A 185 -11.18 11.34 5.54
N VAL A 186 -10.04 10.88 5.00
CA VAL A 186 -8.94 11.75 4.60
C VAL A 186 -9.35 12.67 3.47
N HIS A 187 -10.02 12.17 2.44
CA HIS A 187 -10.46 12.97 1.31
C HIS A 187 -11.42 14.10 1.72
N ARG A 188 -12.42 13.79 2.56
CA ARG A 188 -13.36 14.79 3.07
C ARG A 188 -12.64 15.92 3.81
N ASN A 189 -11.63 15.60 4.60
CA ASN A 189 -10.84 16.61 5.29
C ASN A 189 -10.06 17.49 4.31
N ILE A 190 -9.44 16.92 3.27
CA ILE A 190 -8.74 17.67 2.23
C ILE A 190 -9.70 18.64 1.52
N LEU A 191 -10.93 18.23 1.20
CA LEU A 191 -11.93 19.11 0.56
C LEU A 191 -12.35 20.30 1.43
N LEU A 192 -12.22 20.16 2.75
CA LEU A 192 -12.58 21.19 3.72
C LEU A 192 -11.38 22.07 4.13
N SER A 193 -10.16 21.65 3.80
CA SER A 193 -8.94 22.35 4.19
C SER A 193 -8.50 23.36 3.13
N GLU A 194 -8.05 24.52 3.59
CA GLU A 194 -7.38 25.53 2.75
C GLU A 194 -5.86 25.31 2.67
N ASP A 195 -5.34 24.31 3.40
CA ASP A 195 -3.91 24.04 3.48
C ASP A 195 -3.34 23.44 2.17
N ILE A 196 -2.10 23.83 1.86
CA ILE A 196 -1.35 23.31 0.71
C ILE A 196 -0.80 21.89 1.00
N TRP A 197 -0.80 21.46 2.26
CA TRP A 197 -0.25 20.17 2.67
C TRP A 197 -1.08 19.02 2.12
N LYS A 198 -0.40 18.06 1.48
CA LYS A 198 -1.03 16.83 0.98
C LYS A 198 -0.76 15.70 1.98
N PRO A 199 -1.81 15.09 2.57
CA PRO A 199 -1.66 13.94 3.44
C PRO A 199 -0.90 12.79 2.75
N ILE A 200 -0.09 12.05 3.52
CA ILE A 200 0.62 10.86 3.02
C ILE A 200 -0.15 9.62 3.47
N VAL A 201 -0.94 9.07 2.55
CA VAL A 201 -1.69 7.82 2.74
C VAL A 201 -1.07 6.74 1.87
N ILE A 202 -0.55 5.69 2.50
CA ILE A 202 0.19 4.60 1.86
C ILE A 202 -0.64 3.33 1.93
N GLY A 203 -0.99 2.82 0.75
CA GLY A 203 -1.65 1.53 0.58
C GLY A 203 -0.63 0.42 0.43
N MET A 204 -0.69 -0.59 1.29
CA MET A 204 0.18 -1.76 1.23
C MET A 204 -0.65 -3.01 0.95
N SER A 205 -0.43 -3.62 -0.22
CA SER A 205 -1.21 -4.78 -0.66
C SER A 205 -0.32 -5.83 -1.29
N HIS A 206 -0.76 -7.08 -1.25
CA HIS A 206 -0.10 -8.14 -1.99
C HIS A 206 -0.53 -8.07 -3.47
N TRP A 207 0.43 -8.11 -4.40
CA TRP A 207 0.18 -8.09 -5.84
C TRP A 207 -0.75 -9.23 -6.28
N GLY A 208 -0.64 -10.38 -5.62
CA GLY A 208 -1.49 -11.53 -5.87
C GLY A 208 -2.95 -11.36 -5.45
N THR A 209 -3.27 -10.43 -4.55
CA THR A 209 -4.61 -10.28 -3.96
C THR A 209 -5.44 -9.16 -4.58
N ILE A 210 -4.81 -8.17 -5.21
CA ILE A 210 -5.53 -7.16 -5.98
C ILE A 210 -6.22 -7.80 -7.20
N SER A 211 -7.20 -7.14 -7.80
CA SER A 211 -7.91 -7.72 -8.94
C SER A 211 -7.06 -7.83 -10.20
N GLU A 212 -7.46 -8.70 -11.12
CA GLU A 212 -6.78 -8.83 -12.41
C GLU A 212 -6.88 -7.54 -13.23
N GLY A 213 -8.04 -6.88 -13.22
CA GLY A 213 -8.23 -5.57 -13.87
C GLY A 213 -7.24 -4.53 -13.33
N THR A 214 -7.08 -4.47 -12.01
CA THR A 214 -6.11 -3.59 -11.35
C THR A 214 -4.67 -3.91 -11.76
N ARG A 215 -4.28 -5.20 -11.79
CA ARG A 215 -2.93 -5.58 -12.26
C ARG A 215 -2.69 -5.18 -13.72
N GLN A 216 -3.68 -5.31 -14.59
CA GLN A 216 -3.57 -4.93 -16.00
C GLN A 216 -3.45 -3.42 -16.16
N TYR A 217 -4.24 -2.66 -15.41
CA TYR A 217 -4.13 -1.20 -15.33
C TYR A 217 -2.71 -0.76 -14.92
N LEU A 218 -2.18 -1.31 -13.83
CA LEU A 218 -0.85 -0.96 -13.33
C LEU A 218 0.28 -1.35 -14.28
N LYS A 219 0.15 -2.48 -14.98
CA LYS A 219 1.08 -2.87 -16.05
C LYS A 219 1.13 -1.81 -17.15
N LYS A 220 -0.04 -1.36 -17.62
CA LYS A 220 -0.16 -0.34 -18.65
C LYS A 220 0.42 1.00 -18.17
N GLN A 221 0.09 1.43 -16.96
CA GLN A 221 0.65 2.64 -16.35
C GLN A 221 2.18 2.58 -16.21
N ALA A 222 2.74 1.42 -15.87
CA ALA A 222 4.18 1.23 -15.81
C ALA A 222 4.85 1.32 -17.20
N LEU A 223 4.20 0.75 -18.23
CA LEU A 223 4.66 0.84 -19.62
C LEU A 223 4.64 2.28 -20.14
N GLU A 224 3.56 3.02 -19.89
CA GLU A 224 3.43 4.44 -20.28
C GLU A 224 4.40 5.33 -19.51
N SER A 225 4.63 5.06 -18.23
CA SER A 225 5.68 5.73 -17.44
C SER A 225 7.09 5.45 -17.99
N GLN A 226 7.26 4.39 -18.77
CA GLN A 226 8.54 3.98 -19.37
C GLN A 226 8.71 4.42 -20.83
N SER A 227 7.62 4.59 -21.58
CA SER A 227 7.58 4.94 -23.00
C SER A 227 7.33 6.44 -23.21
N THR A 228 7.87 7.03 -24.28
CA THR A 228 7.56 8.41 -24.72
C THR A 228 6.33 8.49 -25.63
N THR A 229 5.68 7.35 -25.92
CA THR A 229 4.56 7.26 -26.84
C THR A 229 3.30 6.91 -26.06
N SER A 230 2.33 7.84 -26.03
CA SER A 230 0.98 7.60 -25.53
C SER A 230 0.30 6.56 -26.41
N GLN A 231 0.08 5.36 -25.90
CA GLN A 231 -0.85 4.41 -26.51
C GLN A 231 -2.27 4.64 -25.95
N ASP A 232 -3.24 4.01 -26.61
CA ASP A 232 -4.70 4.16 -26.46
C ASP A 232 -5.23 4.33 -25.03
N SER A 233 -6.49 4.74 -24.88
CA SER A 233 -7.17 4.95 -23.59
C SER A 233 -6.84 3.87 -22.55
N VAL A 234 -6.32 4.32 -21.40
CA VAL A 234 -6.04 3.44 -20.26
C VAL A 234 -7.39 2.97 -19.67
N PRO A 235 -7.60 1.66 -19.45
CA PRO A 235 -8.78 1.21 -18.71
C PRO A 235 -8.79 1.85 -17.33
N SER A 236 -9.87 2.49 -16.92
CA SER A 236 -9.99 3.02 -15.56
C SER A 236 -10.07 1.88 -14.54
N LEU A 237 -9.66 2.15 -13.30
CA LEU A 237 -9.98 1.25 -12.18
C LEU A 237 -11.51 1.18 -12.02
N ASP A 238 -12.03 -0.02 -11.78
CA ASP A 238 -13.45 -0.21 -11.48
C ASP A 238 -13.73 0.21 -10.03
N GLU A 239 -14.49 1.28 -9.84
CA GLU A 239 -14.84 1.80 -8.52
C GLU A 239 -15.74 0.84 -7.71
N ASN A 240 -16.35 -0.16 -8.34
CA ASN A 240 -17.14 -1.19 -7.64
C ASN A 240 -16.31 -2.42 -7.26
N ASP A 241 -15.07 -2.51 -7.75
CA ASP A 241 -14.19 -3.63 -7.46
C ASP A 241 -13.54 -3.45 -6.08
N THR A 242 -14.02 -4.21 -5.10
CA THR A 242 -13.48 -4.22 -3.74
C THR A 242 -11.99 -4.59 -3.64
N LYS A 243 -11.42 -5.21 -4.68
CA LYS A 243 -9.98 -5.55 -4.77
C LYS A 243 -9.20 -4.59 -5.67
N ALA A 244 -9.83 -3.51 -6.13
CA ALA A 244 -9.14 -2.41 -6.78
C ALA A 244 -8.44 -1.50 -5.76
N LEU A 245 -7.46 -0.76 -6.26
CA LEU A 245 -6.79 0.27 -5.48
C LEU A 245 -7.72 1.46 -5.25
N ASP A 246 -7.68 2.01 -4.05
CA ASP A 246 -8.48 3.17 -3.67
C ASP A 246 -7.93 4.49 -4.24
N LYS A 247 -8.80 5.36 -4.76
CA LYS A 247 -8.38 6.58 -5.47
C LYS A 247 -7.82 7.71 -4.60
N TYR A 248 -7.95 7.64 -3.27
CA TYR A 248 -7.52 8.69 -2.36
C TYR A 248 -6.19 8.39 -1.65
N HIS A 249 -5.58 7.24 -1.97
CA HIS A 249 -4.22 6.93 -1.54
C HIS A 249 -3.18 7.67 -2.40
N THR A 250 -2.05 8.00 -1.79
CA THR A 250 -0.95 8.73 -2.44
C THR A 250 0.17 7.83 -2.93
N HIS A 251 0.34 6.67 -2.27
CA HIS A 251 1.40 5.71 -2.56
C HIS A 251 0.86 4.29 -2.46
N PHE A 252 1.31 3.40 -3.33
CA PHE A 252 1.01 1.98 -3.31
C PHE A 252 2.28 1.14 -3.32
N LEU A 253 2.45 0.35 -2.27
CA LEU A 253 3.52 -0.62 -2.14
C LEU A 253 2.92 -2.00 -2.38
N LEU A 254 3.19 -2.56 -3.55
CA LEU A 254 2.58 -3.78 -4.05
C LEU A 254 3.57 -4.93 -3.89
N LEU A 255 3.48 -5.60 -2.76
CA LEU A 255 4.44 -6.64 -2.39
C LEU A 255 4.09 -7.95 -3.07
N ASP A 256 5.09 -8.69 -3.51
CA ASP A 256 4.89 -9.90 -4.29
C ASP A 256 5.77 -11.03 -3.78
N ASP A 257 5.16 -12.15 -3.43
CA ASP A 257 5.85 -13.41 -3.12
C ASP A 257 5.87 -14.37 -4.31
N GLY A 258 5.37 -13.93 -5.47
CA GLY A 258 5.25 -14.73 -6.67
C GLY A 258 3.95 -15.54 -6.75
N ARG A 259 2.98 -15.39 -5.85
CA ARG A 259 1.67 -16.08 -5.89
C ARG A 259 0.53 -15.20 -6.38
N LEU A 260 -0.52 -15.82 -6.89
CA LEU A 260 -1.83 -15.20 -7.11
C LEU A 260 -2.86 -15.77 -6.14
N ASN A 261 -3.81 -14.94 -5.73
CA ASN A 261 -4.92 -15.30 -4.86
C ASN A 261 -4.49 -15.90 -3.52
N HIS A 262 -3.29 -15.55 -3.06
CA HIS A 262 -2.80 -15.91 -1.74
C HIS A 262 -2.45 -14.65 -0.98
N TYR A 263 -2.92 -14.59 0.26
CA TYR A 263 -2.50 -13.57 1.22
C TYR A 263 -1.15 -13.99 1.79
N LEU A 264 -0.29 -13.02 2.08
CA LEU A 264 0.91 -13.28 2.87
C LEU A 264 0.49 -13.83 4.24
N ASN A 265 1.36 -14.67 4.81
CA ASN A 265 1.12 -15.17 6.18
C ASN A 265 1.12 -14.00 7.16
N ASP A 266 2.03 -13.05 6.96
CA ASP A 266 2.23 -11.91 7.85
C ASP A 266 1.81 -10.62 7.13
N ASP A 267 1.27 -9.67 7.90
CA ASP A 267 0.91 -8.37 7.35
C ASP A 267 2.16 -7.51 7.12
N PRO A 268 2.44 -7.10 5.88
CA PRO A 268 3.69 -6.41 5.55
C PRO A 268 3.82 -5.04 6.20
N ARG A 269 2.72 -4.43 6.64
CA ARG A 269 2.75 -3.15 7.36
C ARG A 269 3.56 -3.25 8.65
N SER A 270 3.58 -4.42 9.29
CA SER A 270 4.38 -4.64 10.50
C SER A 270 5.87 -4.48 10.24
N GLU A 271 6.38 -5.02 9.14
CA GLU A 271 7.79 -4.88 8.75
C GLU A 271 8.11 -3.47 8.25
N PHE A 272 7.18 -2.82 7.53
CA PHE A 272 7.35 -1.43 7.13
C PHE A 272 7.41 -0.47 8.33
N VAL A 273 6.57 -0.69 9.35
CA VAL A 273 6.62 0.07 10.61
C VAL A 273 7.97 -0.14 11.30
N LYS A 274 8.46 -1.38 11.42
CA LYS A 274 9.78 -1.68 12.00
C LYS A 274 10.90 -0.98 11.23
N ALA A 275 10.89 -1.05 9.90
CA ALA A 275 11.88 -0.39 9.05
C ALA A 275 11.86 1.13 9.24
N THR A 276 10.68 1.74 9.20
CA THR A 276 10.52 3.19 9.35
C THR A 276 11.00 3.67 10.72
N CYS A 277 10.53 3.07 11.81
CA CYS A 277 10.98 3.41 13.16
C CYS A 277 12.46 3.11 13.41
N GLY A 278 13.07 2.19 12.66
CA GLY A 278 14.49 1.88 12.74
C GLY A 278 15.37 2.85 11.95
N GLN A 279 14.85 3.43 10.88
CA GLN A 279 15.58 4.38 10.01
C GLN A 279 15.35 5.85 10.38
N THR A 280 14.24 6.17 11.05
CA THR A 280 13.85 7.53 11.41
C THR A 280 13.50 7.63 12.88
N HIS A 281 13.29 8.85 13.39
CA HIS A 281 12.80 9.09 14.76
C HIS A 281 11.26 9.00 14.87
N CYS A 282 10.64 8.14 14.07
CA CYS A 282 9.19 8.00 14.00
C CYS A 282 8.63 7.16 15.15
N HIS A 283 7.51 7.59 15.73
CA HIS A 283 6.67 6.74 16.58
C HIS A 283 5.56 6.08 15.76
N ALA A 284 5.09 4.92 16.19
CA ALA A 284 3.99 4.23 15.52
C ALA A 284 2.83 3.97 16.48
N VAL A 285 1.61 4.17 15.99
CA VAL A 285 0.36 3.78 16.64
C VAL A 285 -0.44 2.90 15.70
N THR A 286 -1.06 1.88 16.27
CA THR A 286 -1.96 1.00 15.53
C THR A 286 -3.41 1.32 15.85
N ILE A 287 -4.23 1.49 14.82
CA ILE A 287 -5.68 1.67 14.96
C ILE A 287 -6.38 0.41 14.47
N ILE A 288 -7.32 -0.10 15.26
CA ILE A 288 -8.10 -1.30 14.94
C ILE A 288 -9.58 -0.92 14.84
N VAL A 289 -10.12 -1.09 13.63
CA VAL A 289 -11.53 -0.88 13.31
C VAL A 289 -12.12 -2.21 12.88
N GLU A 290 -13.15 -2.66 13.59
CA GLU A 290 -13.83 -3.94 13.41
C GLU A 290 -12.93 -5.18 13.62
N GLY A 291 -12.00 -5.47 12.71
CA GLY A 291 -10.95 -6.47 12.85
C GLY A 291 -11.39 -7.94 12.77
N GLY A 292 -10.49 -8.77 12.24
CA GLY A 292 -10.64 -10.22 12.16
C GLY A 292 -9.57 -10.96 12.97
N LEU A 293 -9.59 -12.29 12.94
CA LEU A 293 -8.59 -13.11 13.65
C LEU A 293 -7.15 -12.79 13.22
N ASN A 294 -6.93 -12.48 11.95
CA ASN A 294 -5.61 -12.09 11.43
C ASN A 294 -5.08 -10.80 12.09
N THR A 295 -5.94 -9.99 12.70
CA THR A 295 -5.53 -8.77 13.42
C THR A 295 -4.95 -9.10 14.80
N LEU A 296 -5.18 -10.29 15.37
CA LEU A 296 -4.65 -10.67 16.69
C LEU A 296 -3.12 -10.75 16.69
N GLU A 297 -2.52 -11.25 15.62
CA GLU A 297 -1.06 -11.32 15.48
C GLU A 297 -0.44 -9.91 15.45
N VAL A 298 -1.07 -8.98 14.74
CA VAL A 298 -0.68 -7.57 14.73
C VAL A 298 -0.73 -6.98 16.13
N ILE A 299 -1.82 -7.20 16.88
CA ILE A 299 -1.95 -6.75 18.27
C ILE A 299 -0.81 -7.31 19.12
N GLN A 300 -0.53 -8.61 19.02
CA GLN A 300 0.52 -9.26 19.79
C GLN A 300 1.90 -8.65 19.47
N ASN A 301 2.19 -8.43 18.18
CA ASN A 301 3.44 -7.83 17.73
C ASN A 301 3.62 -6.39 18.23
N ASP A 302 2.55 -5.59 18.22
CA ASP A 302 2.58 -4.22 18.73
C ASP A 302 2.72 -4.17 20.26
N LEU A 303 2.02 -5.02 21.00
CA LEU A 303 2.15 -5.12 22.45
C LEU A 303 3.58 -5.52 22.85
N ASN A 304 4.17 -6.51 22.17
CA ASN A 304 5.56 -6.93 22.42
C ASN A 304 6.56 -5.80 22.15
N ALA A 305 6.28 -4.97 21.15
CA ALA A 305 7.08 -3.81 20.80
C ALA A 305 6.73 -2.55 21.61
N GLN A 306 5.85 -2.66 22.62
CA GLN A 306 5.34 -1.54 23.42
C GLN A 306 4.75 -0.39 22.59
N ARG A 307 4.16 -0.72 21.44
CA ARG A 307 3.49 0.24 20.55
C ARG A 307 2.04 0.47 21.02
N PRO A 308 1.59 1.74 21.12
CA PRO A 308 0.20 2.03 21.46
C PRO A 308 -0.79 1.46 20.43
N ILE A 309 -1.91 0.95 20.93
CA ILE A 309 -3.01 0.42 20.13
C ILE A 309 -4.28 1.17 20.51
N VAL A 310 -4.95 1.74 19.50
CA VAL A 310 -6.26 2.37 19.59
C VAL A 310 -7.29 1.40 19.06
N ILE A 311 -8.29 1.07 19.86
CA ILE A 311 -9.39 0.19 19.47
C ILE A 311 -10.64 1.05 19.31
N VAL A 312 -11.24 1.04 18.11
CA VAL A 312 -12.50 1.74 17.85
C VAL A 312 -13.63 0.86 18.37
N HIS A 313 -13.93 0.98 19.66
CA HIS A 313 -14.99 0.22 20.32
C HIS A 313 -16.35 0.52 19.68
N GLY A 314 -17.18 -0.51 19.49
CA GLY A 314 -18.46 -0.39 18.81
C GLY A 314 -18.40 -0.53 17.27
N SER A 315 -17.19 -0.55 16.67
CA SER A 315 -17.03 -0.73 15.22
C SER A 315 -17.28 -2.17 14.70
N GLY A 316 -17.51 -3.13 15.61
CA GLY A 316 -17.86 -4.51 15.26
C GLY A 316 -16.77 -5.53 15.57
N ARG A 317 -17.10 -6.81 15.35
CA ARG A 317 -16.23 -8.00 15.47
C ARG A 317 -15.18 -7.93 16.59
N LEU A 318 -13.89 -8.08 16.26
CA LEU A 318 -12.80 -8.16 17.23
C LEU A 318 -12.67 -6.87 18.04
N ALA A 319 -12.80 -5.71 17.43
CA ALA A 319 -12.69 -4.41 18.10
C ALA A 319 -13.75 -4.26 19.19
N THR A 320 -15.00 -4.66 18.92
CA THR A 320 -16.06 -4.65 19.94
C THR A 320 -15.79 -5.64 21.07
N VAL A 321 -15.32 -6.85 20.75
CA VAL A 321 -14.98 -7.87 21.77
C VAL A 321 -13.87 -7.36 22.69
N LEU A 322 -12.78 -6.85 22.11
CA LEU A 322 -11.65 -6.32 22.88
C LEU A 322 -12.04 -5.10 23.71
N GLY A 323 -12.79 -4.16 23.13
CA GLY A 323 -13.29 -2.98 23.85
C GLY A 323 -14.10 -3.38 25.09
N ASN A 324 -15.07 -4.28 24.92
CA ASN A 324 -15.89 -4.79 26.04
C ASN A 324 -15.05 -5.45 27.14
N LEU A 325 -13.99 -6.19 26.77
CA LEU A 325 -13.11 -6.85 27.75
C LEU A 325 -12.23 -5.84 28.50
N LEU A 326 -11.69 -4.84 27.80
CA LEU A 326 -10.84 -3.81 28.38
C LEU A 326 -11.63 -2.88 29.32
N GLU A 327 -12.84 -2.51 28.94
CA GLU A 327 -13.75 -1.73 29.80
C GLU A 327 -14.07 -2.49 31.09
N LYS A 328 -14.43 -3.77 30.98
CA LYS A 328 -14.68 -4.62 32.16
C LYS A 328 -13.46 -4.78 33.06
N ALA A 329 -12.26 -4.76 32.48
CA ALA A 329 -11.01 -4.86 33.22
C ALA A 329 -10.59 -3.53 33.88
N GLY A 330 -11.28 -2.41 33.60
CA GLY A 330 -10.88 -1.08 34.07
C GLY A 330 -9.54 -0.60 33.48
N LYS A 331 -9.15 -1.12 32.30
CA LYS A 331 -7.86 -0.84 31.65
C LYS A 331 -8.00 0.03 30.41
N THR A 332 -8.96 0.94 30.39
CA THR A 332 -9.18 1.87 29.27
C THR A 332 -8.78 3.28 29.66
N ALA A 333 -8.09 3.97 28.75
CA ALA A 333 -8.03 5.42 28.72
C ALA A 333 -8.86 5.85 27.51
N THR A 334 -9.99 6.51 27.74
CA THR A 334 -10.83 7.03 26.66
C THR A 334 -10.16 8.25 26.05
N ILE A 335 -9.91 8.22 24.74
CA ILE A 335 -9.48 9.39 24.00
C ILE A 335 -10.77 10.09 23.55
N THR A 336 -11.11 11.20 24.20
CA THR A 336 -12.20 12.11 23.82
C THR A 336 -11.64 13.25 22.99
#